data_AF-A0A7C3ZY62-F1
#
_entry.id   AF-A0A7C3ZY62-F1
#
_cell.length_a   1.000
_cell.length_b   1.000
_cell.length_c   1.000
_cell.angle_alpha   90.00
_cell.angle_beta   90.00
_cell.angle_gamma   90.00
#
_symmetry.space_group_name_H-M   'P 1'
#
loop_
_entity.id
_entity.type
_entity.pdbx_description
1 polymer ?
#
loop_
_entity_poly.entity_id
_entity_poly.type
_entity_poly.pdbx_seq_one_letter_code
_entity_poly.pdbx_strand_id
1 'polypeptide(L)'
;DIPGLIAGASEGRGIGDRFLGHVERCSVLLHLVDATSEDVAEDYRVIINELEQYGGHLADKPRVTALNKIDALDDEERTEKRAELEAAVGGSVFMMSGVSREGLIDVLRAVRAEITEDKLRIKKAEAAETEDVSGEEAEWHP
;
A
#
# COMPACT_ATOMS: atom_id res chain seq x y z
N ASP A 1 7.06 -6.83 -4.94
CA ASP A 1 5.99 -7.41 -5.76
C ASP A 1 5.37 -8.53 -4.96
N ILE A 2 4.04 -8.59 -4.87
CA ILE A 2 3.29 -9.61 -4.10
C ILE A 2 2.73 -10.62 -5.11
N PRO A 3 3.50 -11.65 -5.50
CA PRO A 3 3.00 -12.73 -6.34
C PRO A 3 1.82 -13.44 -5.65
N GLY A 4 0.70 -13.54 -6.37
CA GLY A 4 -0.38 -14.46 -6.02
C GLY A 4 -1.52 -13.91 -5.15
N LEU A 5 -1.84 -12.62 -5.23
CA LEU A 5 -3.10 -12.11 -4.68
C LEU A 5 -4.31 -12.58 -5.51
N ILE A 6 -4.15 -12.69 -6.83
CA ILE A 6 -5.19 -13.07 -7.79
C ILE A 6 -5.76 -14.49 -7.56
N ALA A 7 -7.09 -14.62 -7.66
CA ALA A 7 -7.82 -15.89 -7.62
C ALA A 7 -7.18 -16.99 -8.50
N GLY A 8 -6.76 -18.10 -7.87
CA GLY A 8 -6.10 -19.24 -8.51
C GLY A 8 -4.60 -19.41 -8.20
N ALA A 9 -3.95 -18.43 -7.55
CA ALA A 9 -2.60 -18.62 -7.02
C ALA A 9 -2.56 -19.47 -5.73
N SER A 10 -3.67 -19.49 -4.99
CA SER A 10 -3.85 -20.19 -3.70
C SER A 10 -4.21 -21.68 -3.83
N GLU A 11 -4.74 -22.14 -4.97
CA GLU A 11 -5.15 -23.55 -5.15
C GLU A 11 -4.00 -24.50 -5.51
N GLY A 12 -2.80 -23.98 -5.82
CA GLY A 12 -1.73 -24.79 -6.40
C GLY A 12 -0.46 -24.94 -5.55
N ARG A 13 0.05 -23.86 -4.94
CA ARG A 13 1.31 -23.89 -4.18
C ARG A 13 1.29 -22.75 -3.18
N GLY A 14 1.48 -23.10 -1.90
CA GLY A 14 1.53 -22.13 -0.82
C GLY A 14 2.43 -20.95 -1.16
N ILE A 15 1.84 -19.76 -1.12
CA ILE A 15 2.57 -18.53 -0.84
C ILE A 15 3.08 -18.73 0.58
N GLY A 16 4.24 -19.37 0.72
CA GLY A 16 4.72 -19.87 2.00
C GLY A 16 4.86 -18.74 3.01
N ASP A 17 4.70 -19.06 4.29
CA ASP A 17 4.80 -18.15 5.44
C ASP A 17 6.00 -17.17 5.38
N ARG A 18 7.08 -17.56 4.69
CA ARG A 18 8.25 -16.70 4.44
C ARG A 18 7.95 -15.45 3.61
N PHE A 19 7.06 -15.54 2.63
CA PHE A 19 6.68 -14.42 1.78
C PHE A 19 5.79 -13.44 2.55
N LEU A 20 4.85 -14.00 3.32
CA LEU A 20 3.93 -13.28 4.19
C LEU A 20 4.67 -12.49 5.26
N GLY A 21 5.62 -13.13 5.94
CA GLY A 21 6.50 -12.44 6.89
C GLY A 21 7.38 -11.35 6.26
N HIS A 22 7.56 -11.31 4.94
CA HIS A 22 8.25 -10.21 4.27
C HIS A 22 7.32 -9.02 4.02
N VAL A 23 6.10 -9.28 3.57
CA VAL A 23 5.09 -8.24 3.31
C VAL A 23 4.63 -7.59 4.62
N GLU A 24 4.51 -8.35 5.70
CA GLU A 24 4.19 -7.82 7.04
C GLU A 24 5.24 -6.82 7.54
N ARG A 25 6.50 -6.94 7.11
CA ARG A 25 7.58 -5.98 7.45
C ARG A 25 7.62 -4.75 6.55
N CYS A 26 6.85 -4.70 5.47
CA CYS A 26 6.76 -3.51 4.64
C CYS A 26 6.02 -2.41 5.41
N SER A 27 6.53 -1.19 5.39
CA SER A 27 5.88 -0.04 6.05
C SER A 27 4.74 0.57 5.22
N VAL A 28 4.75 0.35 3.91
CA VAL A 28 3.77 0.90 2.96
C VAL A 28 3.56 -0.06 1.80
N LEU A 29 2.35 -0.08 1.26
CA LEU A 29 2.00 -0.79 0.02
C LEU A 29 1.89 0.20 -1.14
N LEU A 30 2.52 -0.11 -2.27
CA LEU A 30 2.29 0.57 -3.53
C LEU A 30 1.33 -0.29 -4.36
N HIS A 31 0.11 0.21 -4.56
CA HIS A 31 -0.91 -0.45 -5.36
C HIS A 31 -0.94 0.18 -6.75
N LEU A 32 -0.47 -0.58 -7.75
CA LEU A 32 -0.51 -0.17 -9.15
C LEU A 32 -1.75 -0.76 -9.82
N VAL A 33 -2.62 0.10 -10.34
CA VAL A 33 -3.81 -0.30 -11.10
C VAL A 33 -3.53 -0.09 -12.58
N ASP A 34 -3.85 -1.07 -13.41
CA ASP A 34 -3.57 -1.03 -14.84
C ASP A 34 -4.55 -0.11 -15.58
N ALA A 35 -4.07 1.01 -16.12
CA ALA A 35 -4.91 1.98 -16.82
C ALA A 35 -5.55 1.42 -18.10
N THR A 36 -4.97 0.38 -18.68
CA THR A 36 -5.53 -0.27 -19.88
C THR A 36 -6.65 -1.25 -19.56
N SER A 37 -6.99 -1.44 -18.29
CA SER A 37 -8.08 -2.30 -17.87
C SER A 37 -9.45 -1.73 -18.22
N GLU A 38 -10.38 -2.61 -18.57
CA GLU A 38 -11.76 -2.24 -18.88
C GLU A 38 -12.45 -1.57 -17.68
N ASP A 39 -12.20 -2.06 -16.46
CA ASP A 39 -12.79 -1.54 -15.21
C ASP A 39 -11.70 -1.42 -14.12
N VAL A 40 -11.12 -0.21 -14.02
CA VAL A 40 -10.05 0.07 -13.04
C VAL A 40 -10.57 0.13 -11.61
N ALA A 41 -11.85 0.43 -11.43
CA ALA A 41 -12.47 0.48 -10.12
C ALA A 41 -12.70 -0.94 -9.57
N GLU A 42 -13.11 -1.87 -10.41
CA GLU A 42 -13.28 -3.26 -10.03
C GLU A 42 -11.95 -3.94 -9.76
N ASP A 43 -10.95 -3.75 -10.63
CA ASP A 43 -9.59 -4.24 -10.37
C ASP A 43 -9.06 -3.77 -9.01
N TYR A 44 -9.29 -2.50 -8.68
CA TYR A 44 -8.96 -1.98 -7.37
C TYR A 44 -9.72 -2.72 -6.25
N ARG A 45 -11.04 -2.83 -6.35
CA ARG A 45 -11.88 -3.47 -5.30
C ARG A 45 -11.52 -4.93 -5.10
N VAL A 46 -11.23 -5.67 -6.17
CA VAL A 46 -10.80 -7.08 -6.10
C VAL A 46 -9.55 -7.19 -5.22
N ILE A 47 -8.51 -6.39 -5.49
CA ILE A 47 -7.28 -6.41 -4.69
C ILE A 47 -7.54 -5.99 -3.24
N ILE A 48 -8.41 -5.00 -3.00
CA ILE A 48 -8.78 -4.60 -1.63
C ILE A 48 -9.46 -5.76 -0.89
N ASN A 49 -10.44 -6.41 -1.51
CA ASN A 49 -11.15 -7.53 -0.92
C ASN A 49 -10.22 -8.71 -0.63
N GLU A 50 -9.23 -8.96 -1.50
CA GLU A 50 -8.21 -10.00 -1.28
C GLU A 50 -7.30 -9.66 -0.09
N LEU A 51 -6.85 -8.40 0.02
CA LEU A 51 -6.06 -7.94 1.17
C LEU A 51 -6.84 -8.03 2.48
N GLU A 52 -8.14 -7.73 2.46
CA GLU A 52 -9.04 -7.86 3.63
C GLU A 52 -9.29 -9.32 4.01
N GLN A 53 -9.55 -10.19 3.03
CA GLN A 53 -9.75 -11.63 3.25
C GLN A 53 -8.52 -12.33 3.78
N TYR A 54 -7.32 -11.90 3.36
CA TYR A 54 -6.07 -12.40 3.89
C TYR A 54 -5.92 -12.10 5.40
N GLY A 55 -6.43 -10.95 5.85
CA GLY A 55 -6.47 -10.56 7.25
C GLY A 55 -5.11 -10.09 7.82
N GLY A 56 -5.09 -9.87 9.14
CA GLY A 56 -3.92 -9.36 9.85
C GLY A 56 -3.65 -7.88 9.60
N HIS A 57 -2.45 -7.43 9.94
CA HIS A 57 -2.03 -6.02 9.84
C HIS A 57 -1.83 -5.52 8.40
N LEU A 58 -2.06 -6.35 7.38
CA LEU A 58 -1.77 -6.02 5.99
C LEU A 58 -2.81 -5.06 5.39
N ALA A 59 -4.10 -5.27 5.70
CA ALA A 59 -5.19 -4.42 5.24
C ALA A 59 -5.08 -2.99 5.80
N ASP A 60 -4.56 -2.87 7.02
CA ASP A 60 -4.37 -1.59 7.73
C ASP A 60 -3.11 -0.81 7.29
N LYS A 61 -2.25 -1.41 6.45
CA LYS A 61 -1.01 -0.73 6.05
C LYS A 61 -1.32 0.51 5.21
N PRO A 62 -0.57 1.60 5.41
CA PRO A 62 -0.60 2.75 4.51
C PRO A 62 -0.42 2.30 3.06
N ARG A 63 -1.19 2.91 2.17
CA ARG A 63 -1.24 2.52 0.76
C ARG A 63 -1.16 3.75 -0.14
N VAL A 64 -0.22 3.70 -1.07
CA VAL A 64 -0.11 4.63 -2.19
C VAL A 64 -0.73 3.95 -3.40
N THR A 65 -1.81 4.52 -3.95
CA THR A 65 -2.45 4.01 -5.17
C THR A 65 -2.01 4.83 -6.38
N ALA A 66 -1.59 4.16 -7.44
CA ALA A 66 -1.23 4.79 -8.71
C ALA A 66 -1.87 4.07 -9.90
N LEU A 67 -2.49 4.86 -10.78
CA LEU A 67 -2.93 4.44 -12.10
C LEU A 67 -1.69 4.34 -13.01
N ASN A 68 -1.32 3.13 -13.39
CA ASN A 68 -0.10 2.81 -14.13
C ASN A 68 -0.38 2.55 -15.62
N LYS A 69 0.63 2.66 -16.48
CA LYS A 69 0.54 2.52 -17.95
C LYS A 69 -0.25 3.63 -18.65
N ILE A 70 -0.25 4.84 -18.09
CA ILE A 70 -0.91 6.01 -18.72
C ILE A 70 -0.34 6.36 -20.10
N ASP A 71 0.84 5.86 -20.45
CA ASP A 71 1.44 6.02 -21.79
C ASP A 71 0.65 5.33 -22.90
N ALA A 72 -0.23 4.40 -22.55
CA ALA A 72 -1.11 3.71 -23.50
C ALA A 72 -2.47 4.41 -23.71
N LEU A 73 -2.75 5.48 -22.96
CA LEU A 73 -4.05 6.18 -22.97
C LEU A 73 -3.91 7.59 -23.54
N ASP A 74 -4.97 8.07 -24.16
CA ASP A 74 -5.11 9.49 -24.51
C ASP A 74 -5.53 10.36 -23.30
N ASP A 75 -5.57 11.69 -23.48
CA ASP A 75 -5.84 12.63 -22.39
C ASP A 75 -7.27 12.52 -21.82
N GLU A 76 -8.24 12.12 -22.64
CA GLU A 76 -9.63 11.94 -22.23
C GLU A 76 -9.76 10.67 -21.39
N GLU A 77 -9.21 9.55 -21.90
CA GLU A 77 -9.17 8.26 -21.19
C GLU A 77 -8.41 8.37 -19.86
N ARG A 78 -7.28 9.07 -19.83
CA ARG A 78 -6.50 9.32 -18.60
C ARG A 78 -7.37 10.01 -17.53
N THR A 79 -8.15 11.00 -17.94
CA THR A 79 -9.00 11.78 -17.03
C THR A 79 -10.16 10.93 -16.50
N GLU A 80 -10.82 10.19 -17.39
CA GLU A 80 -11.94 9.30 -17.05
C GLU A 80 -11.49 8.19 -16.09
N LYS A 81 -10.46 7.42 -16.48
CA LYS A 81 -9.94 6.31 -15.67
C LYS A 81 -9.40 6.76 -14.33
N ARG A 82 -8.79 7.94 -14.27
CA ARG A 82 -8.37 8.54 -13.00
C ARG A 82 -9.57 8.84 -12.10
N ALA A 83 -10.60 9.50 -12.63
CA ALA A 83 -11.78 9.86 -11.85
C ALA A 83 -12.53 8.62 -11.34
N GLU A 84 -12.66 7.60 -12.19
CA GLU A 84 -13.22 6.28 -11.85
C GLU A 84 -12.46 5.64 -10.68
N LEU A 85 -11.12 5.62 -10.75
CA LEU A 85 -10.30 5.05 -9.69
C LEU A 85 -10.31 5.90 -8.40
N GLU A 86 -10.28 7.24 -8.50
CA GLU A 86 -10.39 8.13 -7.34
C GLU A 86 -11.71 7.93 -6.58
N ALA A 87 -12.81 7.71 -7.32
CA ALA A 87 -14.10 7.40 -6.73
C ALA A 87 -14.10 6.05 -5.99
N ALA A 88 -13.43 5.03 -6.53
CA ALA A 88 -13.29 3.72 -5.89
C ALA A 88 -12.40 3.77 -4.64
N VAL A 89 -11.31 4.56 -4.69
CA VAL A 89 -10.37 4.75 -3.58
C VAL A 89 -10.96 5.64 -2.48
N GLY A 90 -11.85 6.56 -2.83
CA GLY A 90 -12.34 7.61 -1.93
C GLY A 90 -11.30 8.71 -1.67
N GLY A 91 -10.37 8.93 -2.59
CA GLY A 91 -9.26 9.87 -2.43
C GLY A 91 -8.44 10.06 -3.70
N SER A 92 -7.45 10.94 -3.64
CA SER A 92 -6.57 11.23 -4.77
C SER A 92 -5.68 10.04 -5.12
N VAL A 93 -5.48 9.81 -6.42
CA VAL A 93 -4.55 8.79 -6.91
C VAL A 93 -3.44 9.41 -7.75
N PHE A 94 -2.28 8.76 -7.76
CA PHE A 94 -1.19 9.14 -8.65
C PHE A 94 -1.43 8.59 -10.06
N MET A 95 -0.86 9.25 -11.05
CA MET A 95 -0.75 8.72 -12.40
C MET A 95 0.72 8.47 -12.70
N MET A 96 1.04 7.32 -13.30
CA MET A 96 2.39 7.02 -13.71
C MET A 96 2.47 6.10 -14.92
N SER A 97 3.65 6.07 -15.54
CA SER A 97 4.04 5.03 -16.47
C SER A 97 5.41 4.49 -16.06
N GLY A 98 5.50 3.18 -15.87
CA GLY A 98 6.79 2.51 -15.72
C GLY A 98 7.66 2.57 -16.99
N VAL A 99 7.03 2.67 -18.17
CA VAL A 99 7.72 2.64 -19.48
C VAL A 99 8.27 4.02 -19.82
N SER A 100 7.41 5.04 -19.87
CA SER A 100 7.82 6.41 -20.19
C SER A 100 8.50 7.12 -19.01
N ARG A 101 8.35 6.58 -17.80
CA ARG A 101 8.77 7.16 -16.51
C ARG A 101 8.01 8.41 -16.10
N GLU A 102 6.92 8.74 -16.81
CA GLU A 102 5.98 9.79 -16.42
C GLU A 102 5.43 9.50 -15.02
N GLY A 103 5.36 10.52 -14.15
CA GLY A 103 4.81 10.40 -12.78
C GLY A 103 5.60 9.53 -11.78
N LEU A 104 6.61 8.78 -12.25
CA LEU A 104 7.36 7.82 -11.42
C LEU A 104 8.02 8.48 -10.20
N ILE A 105 8.62 9.66 -10.38
CA ILE A 105 9.32 10.37 -9.30
C ILE A 105 8.36 10.79 -8.20
N ASP A 106 7.14 11.21 -8.55
CA ASP A 106 6.16 11.68 -7.56
C ASP A 106 5.57 10.51 -6.77
N VAL A 107 5.31 9.38 -7.44
CA VAL A 107 4.93 8.13 -6.76
C VAL A 107 6.03 7.68 -5.79
N LEU A 108 7.31 7.68 -6.22
CA LEU A 108 8.42 7.28 -5.35
C LEU A 108 8.60 8.24 -4.16
N ARG A 109 8.35 9.54 -4.35
CA ARG A 109 8.36 10.52 -3.25
C ARG A 109 7.23 10.26 -2.26
N ALA A 110 6.03 9.98 -2.73
CA ALA A 110 4.89 9.63 -1.87
C ALA A 110 5.19 8.37 -1.05
N VAL A 111 5.67 7.31 -1.69
CA VAL A 111 6.09 6.08 -1.00
C VAL A 111 7.19 6.37 0.04
N ARG A 112 8.18 7.19 -0.30
CA ARG A 112 9.24 7.57 0.65
C ARG A 112 8.72 8.37 1.84
N ALA A 113 7.72 9.23 1.64
CA ALA A 113 7.09 9.98 2.71
C ALA A 113 6.44 9.03 3.72
N GLU A 114 5.62 8.09 3.25
CA GLU A 114 4.99 7.05 4.08
C GLU A 114 6.01 6.23 4.88
N ILE A 115 7.10 5.79 4.24
CA ILE A 115 8.20 5.07 4.93
C ILE A 115 8.81 5.93 6.05
N THR A 116 8.95 7.23 5.82
CA THR A 116 9.57 8.14 6.79
C THR A 116 8.64 8.37 7.97
N GLU A 117 7.35 8.57 7.72
CA GLU A 117 6.32 8.73 8.75
C GLU A 117 6.17 7.48 9.62
N ASP A 118 6.20 6.29 9.02
CA ASP A 118 6.12 5.04 9.76
C ASP A 118 7.31 4.85 10.72
N LYS A 119 8.54 5.18 10.27
CA LYS A 119 9.72 5.18 11.15
C LYS A 119 9.59 6.13 12.33
N LEU A 120 8.98 7.30 12.12
CA LEU A 120 8.73 8.26 13.20
C LEU A 120 7.68 7.73 14.18
N ARG A 121 6.63 7.06 13.68
CA ARG A 121 5.60 6.42 14.51
C ARG A 121 6.20 5.34 15.41
N ILE A 122 7.04 4.46 14.85
CA ILE A 122 7.73 3.40 15.60
C ILE A 122 8.65 4.00 16.66
N LYS A 123 9.50 4.96 16.29
CA LYS A 123 10.42 5.61 17.24
C LYS A 123 9.69 6.30 18.39
N LYS A 124 8.52 6.90 18.13
CA LYS A 124 7.70 7.53 19.15
C LYS A 124 7.06 6.50 20.09
N ALA A 125 6.60 5.37 19.56
CA ALA A 125 6.06 4.28 20.38
C ALA A 125 7.14 3.70 21.32
N GLU A 126 8.34 3.44 20.80
CA GLU A 126 9.47 2.95 21.60
C GLU A 126 9.89 3.93 22.71
N ALA A 127 9.86 5.25 22.43
CA ALA A 127 10.16 6.28 23.42
C ALA A 127 9.09 6.38 24.53
N ALA A 128 7.82 6.20 24.18
CA ALA A 128 6.73 6.21 25.15
C ALA A 128 6.78 4.99 26.09
N GLU A 129 7.11 3.81 25.56
CA GLU A 129 7.27 2.58 26.37
C GLU A 129 8.47 2.66 27.32
N THR A 130 9.57 3.30 26.90
CA THR A 130 10.74 3.51 27.78
C THR A 130 10.49 4.52 28.88
N GLU A 131 9.67 5.55 28.64
CA GLU A 131 9.25 6.50 29.68
C GLU A 131 8.30 5.85 30.70
N ASP A 132 7.36 5.01 30.28
CA ASP A 132 6.39 4.33 31.16
C ASP A 132 7.07 3.34 32.13
N VAL A 133 8.01 2.53 31.62
CA VAL A 133 8.80 1.58 32.45
C VAL A 133 9.68 2.32 33.45
N SER A 134 10.22 3.49 33.08
CA SER A 134 11.03 4.32 34.00
C SER A 134 10.19 5.05 35.07
N GLY A 135 8.90 5.25 34.81
CA GLY A 135 7.94 5.82 35.76
C GLY A 135 7.49 4.82 36.83
N GLU A 136 7.37 3.54 36.48
CA GLU A 136 7.00 2.48 37.43
C GLU A 136 8.14 2.10 38.39
N GLU A 137 9.41 2.19 37.98
CA GLU A 137 10.56 1.95 38.88
C GLU A 137 10.78 3.07 39.93
N ALA A 138 10.11 4.22 39.79
CA ALA A 138 10.22 5.34 40.73
C ALA A 138 9.32 5.21 41.96
N GLU A 139 8.41 4.23 42.03
CA GLU A 139 7.52 4.01 43.17
C GLU A 139 8.12 3.02 44.20
N TRP A 140 9.38 3.24 44.59
CA TRP A 140 9.96 2.54 45.75
C TRP A 140 9.65 3.30 47.04
N HIS A 141 8.76 2.75 47.88
CA HIS A 141 8.52 3.25 49.23
C HIS A 141 9.28 2.36 50.25
N PRO A 142 10.15 2.95 51.11
CA PRO A 142 11.00 2.21 52.06
C PRO A 142 10.25 1.49 53.18
#